data_AF-A0A1H3B5T8-F1
#
_entry.id   AF-A0A1H3B5T8-F1
#
_cell.length_a   1.000
_cell.length_b   1.000
_cell.length_c   1.000
_cell.angle_alpha   90.00
_cell.angle_beta   90.00
_cell.angle_gamma   90.00
#
_symmetry.space_group_name_H-M   'P 1'
#
loop_
_entity.id
_entity.type
_entity.pdbx_description
1 polymer ?
#
loop_
_entity_poly.entity_id
_entity_poly.type
_entity_poly.pdbx_seq_one_letter_code
_entity_poly.pdbx_strand_id
1 'polypeptide(L)'
;MKKLIYSLLFCLLTISSYSQNGVATYSFLLAKNGMNEKIDSLTKKDTGSNKTEALSLLKGIFQSNTESFEFQLKFNQDNSLFSFQEKMDIDNENGIKTTLLKSMSSSNKKYYYNRKSKEIYNQTVLLGETYLIKSSSDSLQWNLTNESQVIKGYTCFKAVTYKKRYNLSGTISKDKVVAWYAPSIPLTYGPYNFVGLPGLVIEVYEKNKMITLTKLEFIEKEQTITPLTKGIKTTEANLLKDARKYMRQN
;
A
#
# COMPACT_ATOMS: atom_id res chain seq x y z
N MET A 1 67.79 12.84 -5.63
CA MET A 1 66.52 13.15 -4.93
C MET A 1 65.37 12.87 -5.90
N LYS A 2 64.67 11.73 -5.72
CA LYS A 2 63.63 11.23 -6.63
C LYS A 2 62.27 11.88 -6.26
N LYS A 3 61.61 12.52 -7.23
CA LYS A 3 60.22 12.99 -7.09
C LYS A 3 59.29 11.82 -7.42
N LEU A 4 58.52 11.33 -6.45
CA LEU A 4 57.38 10.44 -6.69
C LEU A 4 56.16 11.28 -7.05
N ILE A 5 55.62 11.08 -8.25
CA ILE A 5 54.33 11.61 -8.69
C ILE A 5 53.30 10.52 -8.38
N TYR A 6 52.44 10.76 -7.39
CA TYR A 6 51.27 9.91 -7.15
C TYR A 6 50.17 10.29 -8.15
N SER A 7 49.96 9.44 -9.14
CA SER A 7 48.78 9.51 -10.02
C SER A 7 47.56 9.04 -9.22
N LEU A 8 46.69 9.98 -8.85
CA LEU A 8 45.40 9.70 -8.24
C LEU A 8 44.45 9.24 -9.36
N LEU A 9 44.39 7.93 -9.59
CA LEU A 9 43.45 7.32 -10.55
C LEU A 9 42.04 7.41 -9.96
N PHE A 10 41.35 8.52 -10.21
CA PHE A 10 39.94 8.71 -9.87
C PHE A 10 39.12 7.84 -10.82
N CYS A 11 38.82 6.61 -10.40
CA CYS A 11 37.93 5.70 -11.12
C CYS A 11 36.52 6.30 -11.11
N LEU A 12 36.18 7.07 -12.16
CA LEU A 12 34.81 7.41 -12.51
C LEU A 12 34.11 6.10 -12.90
N LEU A 13 33.57 5.39 -11.91
CA LEU A 13 32.52 4.41 -12.12
C LEU A 13 31.33 5.18 -12.66
N THR A 14 31.23 5.25 -13.99
CA THR A 14 30.02 5.65 -14.69
C THR A 14 28.97 4.63 -14.32
N ILE A 15 28.18 4.91 -13.27
CA ILE A 15 26.96 4.17 -12.98
C ILE A 15 26.06 4.44 -14.18
N SER A 16 26.05 3.51 -15.13
CA SER A 16 25.03 3.45 -16.16
C SER A 16 23.70 3.36 -15.43
N SER A 17 23.04 4.50 -15.30
CA SER A 17 21.68 4.59 -14.78
C SER A 17 20.78 4.00 -15.84
N TYR A 18 20.73 2.67 -15.91
CA TYR A 18 19.68 1.99 -16.65
C TYR A 18 18.37 2.43 -16.02
N SER A 19 17.48 2.98 -16.84
CA SER A 19 16.13 3.35 -16.42
C SER A 19 15.44 2.10 -15.88
N GLN A 20 15.20 2.07 -14.57
CA GLN A 20 14.54 0.96 -13.90
C GLN A 20 13.03 1.09 -14.13
N ASN A 21 12.58 0.59 -15.27
CA ASN A 21 11.15 0.40 -15.56
C ASN A 21 10.74 -1.00 -15.15
N GLY A 22 9.51 -1.17 -14.68
CA GLY A 22 9.07 -2.50 -14.28
C GLY A 22 7.70 -2.54 -13.62
N VAL A 23 7.36 -3.76 -13.21
CA VAL A 23 6.13 -4.08 -12.51
C VAL A 23 6.46 -4.88 -11.27
N ALA A 24 6.00 -4.40 -10.13
CA ALA A 24 6.00 -5.14 -8.86
C ALA A 24 4.57 -5.58 -8.54
N THR A 25 4.36 -6.88 -8.39
CA THR A 25 3.08 -7.45 -7.98
C THR A 25 3.07 -7.62 -6.47
N TYR A 26 1.99 -7.19 -5.83
CA TYR A 26 1.77 -7.28 -4.39
C TYR A 26 0.52 -8.08 -4.09
N SER A 27 0.58 -8.84 -3.01
CA SER A 27 -0.55 -9.59 -2.47
C SER A 27 -1.03 -8.95 -1.17
N PHE A 28 -2.35 -8.78 -1.05
CA PHE A 28 -3.02 -8.33 0.17
C PHE A 28 -3.44 -9.52 1.02
N LEU A 29 -3.08 -9.47 2.30
CA LEU A 29 -3.35 -10.51 3.29
C LEU A 29 -3.90 -9.87 4.56
N LEU A 30 -4.84 -10.56 5.21
CA LEU A 30 -5.31 -10.18 6.53
C LEU A 30 -4.46 -10.89 7.59
N ALA A 31 -3.83 -10.10 8.46
CA ALA A 31 -3.04 -10.63 9.56
C ALA A 31 -3.97 -11.26 10.61
N LYS A 32 -3.66 -12.49 11.03
CA LYS A 32 -4.45 -13.27 11.99
C LYS A 32 -4.43 -12.69 13.41
N ASN A 33 -3.36 -11.95 13.75
CA ASN A 33 -3.10 -11.55 15.13
C ASN A 33 -3.92 -10.32 15.54
N GLY A 34 -4.57 -10.40 16.72
CA GLY A 34 -5.33 -9.31 17.36
C GLY A 34 -6.81 -9.20 16.99
N MET A 35 -7.27 -9.86 15.91
CA MET A 35 -8.69 -9.83 15.52
C MET A 35 -9.47 -11.08 15.99
N ASN A 36 -8.83 -12.24 16.08
CA ASN A 36 -9.45 -13.46 16.61
C ASN A 36 -9.95 -13.26 18.05
N GLU A 37 -9.09 -12.72 18.93
CA GLU A 37 -9.45 -12.43 20.33
C GLU A 37 -10.61 -11.42 20.44
N LYS A 38 -10.61 -10.40 19.56
CA LYS A 38 -11.67 -9.38 19.54
C LYS A 38 -12.99 -9.94 19.01
N ILE A 39 -12.97 -10.74 17.95
CA ILE A 39 -14.15 -11.44 17.43
C ILE A 39 -14.70 -12.41 18.50
N ASP A 40 -13.84 -13.21 19.12
CA ASP A 40 -14.25 -14.18 20.15
C ASP A 40 -14.81 -13.50 21.42
N SER A 41 -14.36 -12.29 21.74
CA SER A 41 -14.94 -11.47 22.82
C SER A 41 -16.32 -10.89 22.45
N LEU A 42 -16.56 -10.61 21.17
CA LEU A 42 -17.80 -10.02 20.66
C LEU A 42 -18.89 -11.07 20.40
N THR A 43 -18.52 -12.29 20.03
CA THR A 43 -19.45 -13.43 19.86
C THR A 43 -19.97 -13.98 21.18
N LYS A 44 -19.20 -13.86 22.27
CA LYS A 44 -19.62 -14.29 23.62
C LYS A 44 -20.61 -13.36 24.31
N LYS A 45 -20.83 -12.14 23.81
CA LYS A 45 -21.52 -11.06 24.52
C LYS A 45 -22.91 -10.70 23.98
N ASP A 46 -23.36 -11.31 22.88
CA ASP A 46 -24.62 -10.92 22.22
C ASP A 46 -25.22 -12.07 21.39
N THR A 47 -26.52 -12.36 21.58
CA THR A 47 -27.25 -13.53 21.04
C THR A 47 -28.27 -13.16 19.95
N GLY A 48 -28.07 -12.05 19.22
CA GLY A 48 -28.91 -11.71 18.06
C GLY A 48 -28.47 -12.43 16.78
N SER A 49 -29.35 -13.23 16.15
CA SER A 49 -29.00 -14.15 15.05
C SER A 49 -28.26 -13.50 13.87
N ASN A 50 -28.67 -12.30 13.46
CA ASN A 50 -28.07 -11.60 12.30
C ASN A 50 -26.64 -11.08 12.58
N LYS A 51 -26.31 -10.81 13.85
CA LYS A 51 -24.97 -10.35 14.26
C LYS A 51 -23.99 -11.51 14.33
N THR A 52 -24.47 -12.68 14.74
CA THR A 52 -23.68 -13.93 14.78
C THR A 52 -23.23 -14.36 13.39
N GLU A 53 -24.09 -14.19 12.38
CA GLU A 53 -23.79 -14.52 10.98
C GLU A 53 -22.78 -13.55 10.33
N ALA A 54 -22.91 -12.24 10.58
CA ALA A 54 -21.92 -11.26 10.13
C ALA A 54 -20.54 -11.49 10.78
N LEU A 55 -20.51 -11.87 12.06
CA LEU A 55 -19.29 -12.18 12.79
C LEU A 55 -18.65 -13.50 12.34
N SER A 56 -19.45 -14.52 12.02
CA SER A 56 -18.94 -15.78 11.48
C SER A 56 -18.35 -15.62 10.08
N LEU A 57 -18.97 -14.80 9.23
CA LEU A 57 -18.43 -14.43 7.90
C LEU A 57 -17.10 -13.68 8.04
N LEU A 58 -17.02 -12.71 8.94
CA LEU A 58 -15.75 -12.03 9.25
C LEU A 58 -14.70 -13.05 9.71
N LYS A 59 -15.03 -13.94 10.65
CA LYS A 59 -14.11 -14.97 11.14
C LYS A 59 -13.60 -15.88 10.02
N GLY A 60 -14.48 -16.32 9.12
CA GLY A 60 -14.10 -17.12 7.95
C GLY A 60 -13.11 -16.40 7.04
N ILE A 61 -13.28 -15.09 6.82
CA ILE A 61 -12.39 -14.26 6.02
C ILE A 61 -10.99 -14.15 6.63
N PHE A 62 -10.89 -13.93 7.95
CA PHE A 62 -9.60 -13.87 8.65
C PHE A 62 -8.90 -15.22 8.78
N GLN A 63 -9.66 -16.32 8.72
CA GLN A 63 -9.13 -17.68 8.80
C GLN A 63 -8.73 -18.25 7.43
N SER A 64 -9.39 -17.84 6.35
CA SER A 64 -9.06 -18.27 5.00
C SER A 64 -7.69 -17.73 4.57
N ASN A 65 -6.73 -18.64 4.36
CA ASN A 65 -5.38 -18.32 3.85
C ASN A 65 -5.37 -18.03 2.33
N THR A 66 -6.53 -17.99 1.67
CA THR A 66 -6.62 -18.48 0.27
C THR A 66 -7.09 -17.50 -0.79
N GLU A 67 -7.57 -16.30 -0.44
CA GLU A 67 -7.95 -15.30 -1.45
C GLU A 67 -7.15 -14.02 -1.25
N SER A 68 -6.00 -13.99 -1.92
CA SER A 68 -5.10 -12.85 -1.88
C SER A 68 -5.41 -11.93 -3.06
N PHE A 69 -5.80 -10.69 -2.79
CA PHE A 69 -5.96 -9.72 -3.87
C PHE A 69 -4.61 -9.27 -4.38
N GLU A 70 -4.47 -9.33 -5.70
CA GLU A 70 -3.27 -8.88 -6.37
C GLU A 70 -3.38 -7.43 -6.81
N PHE A 71 -2.30 -6.71 -6.56
CA PHE A 71 -2.11 -5.35 -6.97
C PHE A 71 -0.83 -5.27 -7.80
N GLN A 72 -0.78 -4.30 -8.71
CA GLN A 72 0.44 -3.98 -9.44
C GLN A 72 0.89 -2.57 -9.09
N LEU A 73 2.18 -2.44 -8.84
CA LEU A 73 2.94 -1.20 -8.86
C LEU A 73 3.71 -1.16 -10.19
N LYS A 74 3.22 -0.37 -11.14
CA LYS A 74 4.01 -0.02 -12.34
C LYS A 74 4.92 1.13 -11.97
N PHE A 75 6.17 1.08 -12.40
CA PHE A 75 7.13 2.12 -12.06
C PHE A 75 8.10 2.42 -13.19
N ASN A 76 8.55 3.66 -13.23
CA ASN A 76 9.72 4.12 -13.98
C ASN A 76 10.59 4.98 -13.04
N GLN A 77 11.66 5.57 -13.58
CA GLN A 77 12.61 6.34 -12.78
C GLN A 77 11.98 7.49 -11.97
N ASP A 78 10.89 8.08 -12.47
CA ASP A 78 10.30 9.30 -11.91
C ASP A 78 8.91 9.09 -11.32
N ASN A 79 8.21 8.02 -11.71
CA ASN A 79 6.78 7.85 -11.44
C ASN A 79 6.45 6.41 -11.04
N SER A 80 5.40 6.26 -10.24
CA SER A 80 4.80 4.96 -9.96
C SER A 80 3.28 5.04 -9.95
N LEU A 81 2.62 3.96 -10.38
CA LEU A 81 1.17 3.78 -10.31
C LEU A 81 0.84 2.43 -9.66
N PHE A 82 0.24 2.47 -8.48
CA PHE A 82 -0.27 1.30 -7.78
C PHE A 82 -1.79 1.17 -7.98
N SER A 83 -2.25 0.00 -8.42
CA SER A 83 -3.68 -0.29 -8.57
C SER A 83 -3.98 -1.78 -8.46
N PHE A 84 -5.21 -2.09 -8.05
CA PHE A 84 -5.74 -3.45 -8.06
C PHE A 84 -5.75 -4.03 -9.48
N GLN A 85 -5.43 -5.33 -9.60
CA GLN A 85 -5.62 -6.10 -10.82
C GLN A 85 -6.84 -6.99 -10.64
N GLU A 86 -7.91 -6.70 -11.38
CA GLU A 86 -9.09 -7.56 -11.37
C GLU A 86 -8.75 -8.86 -12.10
N LYS A 87 -8.61 -9.95 -11.34
CA LYS A 87 -8.60 -11.31 -11.91
C LYS A 87 -10.05 -11.72 -12.13
N MET A 88 -10.34 -12.31 -13.28
CA MET A 88 -11.69 -12.80 -13.65
C MET A 88 -12.19 -13.91 -12.70
N ASP A 89 -11.29 -14.65 -12.05
CA ASP A 89 -11.60 -15.82 -11.21
C ASP A 89 -11.58 -15.53 -9.70
N ILE A 90 -12.17 -14.42 -9.23
CA ILE A 90 -12.56 -14.40 -7.82
C ILE A 90 -13.88 -15.18 -7.75
N ASP A 91 -13.77 -16.47 -7.47
CA ASP A 91 -14.90 -17.40 -7.42
C ASP A 91 -16.10 -16.76 -6.72
N ASN A 92 -17.21 -16.75 -7.45
CA ASN A 92 -18.47 -16.13 -7.06
C ASN A 92 -19.16 -16.88 -5.90
N GLU A 93 -18.49 -17.89 -5.32
CA GLU A 93 -19.01 -18.76 -4.24
C GLU A 93 -19.48 -17.96 -3.02
N ASN A 94 -18.94 -16.76 -2.75
CA ASN A 94 -19.43 -15.88 -1.69
C ASN A 94 -19.26 -14.39 -2.03
N GLY A 95 -20.15 -13.83 -2.86
CA GLY A 95 -20.10 -12.41 -3.29
C GLY A 95 -19.97 -11.38 -2.15
N ILE A 96 -20.50 -11.68 -0.95
CA ILE A 96 -20.34 -10.84 0.25
C ILE A 96 -18.89 -10.82 0.75
N LYS A 97 -18.23 -11.98 0.81
CA LYS A 97 -16.81 -12.10 1.19
C LYS A 97 -15.92 -11.32 0.23
N THR A 98 -16.14 -11.48 -1.07
CA THR A 98 -15.41 -10.74 -2.10
C THR A 98 -15.60 -9.24 -1.98
N THR A 99 -16.84 -8.78 -1.78
CA THR A 99 -17.15 -7.36 -1.59
C THR A 99 -16.47 -6.79 -0.35
N LEU A 100 -16.52 -7.51 0.77
CA LEU A 100 -15.89 -7.08 2.02
C LEU A 100 -14.37 -7.01 1.89
N LEU A 101 -13.74 -8.04 1.32
CA LEU A 101 -12.31 -8.02 1.05
C LEU A 101 -11.97 -6.83 0.14
N LYS A 102 -12.74 -6.56 -0.93
CA LYS A 102 -12.47 -5.47 -1.90
C LYS A 102 -12.49 -4.12 -1.18
N SER A 103 -13.45 -3.94 -0.26
CA SER A 103 -13.51 -2.76 0.61
C SER A 103 -12.28 -2.65 1.53
N MET A 104 -11.84 -3.76 2.13
CA MET A 104 -10.73 -3.77 3.08
C MET A 104 -9.36 -3.56 2.42
N SER A 105 -9.16 -4.07 1.21
CA SER A 105 -7.91 -3.99 0.45
C SER A 105 -7.75 -2.66 -0.29
N SER A 106 -8.74 -1.77 -0.23
CA SER A 106 -8.77 -0.53 -1.02
C SER A 106 -8.62 -0.79 -2.53
N SER A 107 -9.23 -1.88 -3.04
CA SER A 107 -9.11 -2.27 -4.44
C SER A 107 -9.73 -1.26 -5.41
N ASN A 108 -10.68 -0.46 -4.94
CA ASN A 108 -11.29 0.63 -5.70
C ASN A 108 -10.41 1.90 -5.78
N LYS A 109 -9.15 1.85 -5.34
CA LYS A 109 -8.22 2.98 -5.34
C LYS A 109 -7.06 2.78 -6.30
N LYS A 110 -6.62 3.89 -6.90
CA LYS A 110 -5.35 4.01 -7.63
C LYS A 110 -4.48 5.04 -6.93
N TYR A 111 -3.19 4.77 -6.84
CA TYR A 111 -2.22 5.65 -6.19
C TYR A 111 -1.09 5.94 -7.17
N TYR A 112 -0.94 7.21 -7.52
CA TYR A 112 0.15 7.70 -8.33
C TYR A 112 1.12 8.48 -7.45
N TYR A 113 2.41 8.35 -7.71
CA TYR A 113 3.46 9.11 -7.05
C TYR A 113 4.48 9.59 -8.07
N ASN A 114 4.89 10.85 -7.94
CA ASN A 114 6.02 11.42 -8.67
C ASN A 114 7.19 11.66 -7.71
N ARG A 115 8.34 11.05 -8.00
CA ARG A 115 9.53 11.10 -7.17
C ARG A 115 10.17 12.48 -7.11
N LYS A 116 10.16 13.23 -8.23
CA LYS A 116 10.79 14.56 -8.34
C LYS A 116 10.01 15.62 -7.58
N SER A 117 8.69 15.68 -7.80
CA SER A 117 7.82 16.66 -7.14
C SER A 117 7.35 16.23 -5.76
N LYS A 118 7.55 14.95 -5.40
CA LYS A 118 7.04 14.30 -4.18
C LYS A 118 5.51 14.27 -4.08
N GLU A 119 4.81 14.57 -5.17
CA GLU A 119 3.35 14.60 -5.17
C GLU A 119 2.74 13.20 -5.24
N ILE A 120 1.68 12.99 -4.46
CA ILE A 120 0.89 11.77 -4.44
C ILE A 120 -0.54 12.11 -4.88
N TYR A 121 -1.08 11.34 -5.81
CA TYR A 121 -2.45 11.45 -6.27
C TYR A 121 -3.17 10.13 -6.04
N ASN A 122 -4.29 10.18 -5.32
CA ASN A 122 -5.13 9.01 -5.05
C ASN A 122 -6.47 9.20 -5.74
N GLN A 123 -6.85 8.27 -6.61
CA GLN A 123 -8.17 8.26 -7.24
C GLN A 123 -9.01 7.14 -6.63
N THR A 124 -10.27 7.43 -6.30
CA THR A 124 -11.20 6.44 -5.71
C THR A 124 -12.61 6.67 -6.23
N VAL A 125 -13.40 5.60 -6.30
CA VAL A 125 -14.83 5.67 -6.65
C VAL A 125 -15.66 5.53 -5.37
N LEU A 126 -16.58 6.45 -5.15
CA LEU A 126 -17.53 6.46 -4.05
C LEU A 126 -18.91 6.87 -4.58
N LEU A 127 -19.94 6.04 -4.36
CA LEU A 127 -21.33 6.31 -4.79
C LEU A 127 -21.44 6.61 -6.31
N GLY A 128 -20.70 5.87 -7.14
CA GLY A 128 -20.68 6.07 -8.60
C GLY A 128 -19.80 7.24 -9.07
N GLU A 129 -19.41 8.14 -8.16
CA GLU A 129 -18.58 9.29 -8.48
C GLU A 129 -17.09 9.01 -8.28
N THR A 130 -16.27 9.57 -9.17
CA THR A 130 -14.81 9.48 -9.07
C THR A 130 -14.26 10.70 -8.34
N TYR A 131 -13.42 10.47 -7.33
CA TYR A 131 -12.75 11.51 -6.54
C TYR A 131 -11.24 11.44 -6.72
N LEU A 132 -10.62 12.62 -6.70
CA LEU A 132 -9.17 12.78 -6.78
C LEU A 132 -8.66 13.49 -5.51
N ILE A 133 -7.74 12.84 -4.81
CA ILE A 133 -7.14 13.35 -3.58
C ILE A 133 -5.65 13.60 -3.84
N LYS A 134 -5.22 14.85 -3.68
CA LYS A 134 -3.81 15.23 -3.76
C LYS A 134 -3.18 15.26 -2.36
N SER A 135 -1.98 14.72 -2.24
CA SER A 135 -1.16 14.74 -1.02
C SER A 135 0.34 14.82 -1.36
N SER A 136 1.21 14.87 -0.36
CA SER A 136 2.67 14.84 -0.52
C SER A 136 3.26 13.64 0.23
N SER A 137 4.35 13.06 -0.26
CA SER A 137 5.09 12.02 0.46
C SER A 137 5.67 12.52 1.79
N ASP A 138 5.85 13.83 1.97
CA ASP A 138 6.27 14.41 3.26
C ASP A 138 5.20 14.20 4.36
N SER A 139 3.99 13.75 4.02
CA SER A 139 2.99 13.31 5.00
C SER A 139 3.33 11.98 5.68
N LEU A 140 4.26 11.19 5.13
CA LEU A 140 4.76 9.94 5.68
C LEU A 140 6.16 10.16 6.28
N GLN A 141 6.19 10.60 7.53
CA GLN A 141 7.43 10.77 8.28
C GLN A 141 7.90 9.40 8.78
N TRP A 142 8.80 8.76 8.03
CA TRP A 142 9.37 7.46 8.38
C TRP A 142 10.46 7.60 9.44
N ASN A 143 10.35 6.80 10.50
CA ASN A 143 11.43 6.56 11.45
C ASN A 143 12.17 5.28 11.02
N LEU A 144 13.39 5.44 10.51
CA LEU A 144 14.24 4.31 10.14
C LEU A 144 14.83 3.67 11.40
N THR A 145 14.89 2.35 11.41
CA THR A 145 15.42 1.59 12.55
C THR A 145 16.62 0.75 12.11
N ASN A 146 17.39 0.26 13.07
CA ASN A 146 18.54 -0.63 12.80
C ASN A 146 18.12 -2.11 12.69
N GLU A 147 16.83 -2.43 12.80
CA GLU A 147 16.33 -3.79 12.63
C GLU A 147 16.39 -4.18 11.15
N SER A 148 17.02 -5.33 10.87
CA SER A 148 17.10 -5.92 9.54
C SER A 148 16.67 -7.37 9.54
N GLN A 149 16.15 -7.83 8.42
CA GLN A 149 15.83 -9.25 8.19
C GLN A 149 15.84 -9.58 6.71
N VAL A 150 15.99 -10.85 6.36
CA VAL A 150 15.87 -11.31 4.97
C VAL A 150 14.41 -11.67 4.68
N ILE A 151 13.81 -10.98 3.71
CA ILE A 151 12.44 -11.24 3.25
C ILE A 151 12.50 -11.56 1.77
N LYS A 152 12.05 -12.76 1.37
CA LYS A 152 12.01 -13.21 -0.04
C LYS A 152 13.36 -13.04 -0.76
N GLY A 153 14.45 -13.29 -0.05
CA GLY A 153 15.81 -13.18 -0.57
C GLY A 153 16.40 -11.75 -0.55
N TYR A 154 15.65 -10.74 -0.15
CA TYR A 154 16.14 -9.37 -0.01
C TYR A 154 16.51 -9.05 1.43
N THR A 155 17.69 -8.44 1.63
CA THR A 155 18.02 -7.81 2.92
C THR A 155 17.16 -6.56 3.09
N CYS A 156 16.25 -6.61 4.05
CA CYS A 156 15.28 -5.56 4.32
C CYS A 156 15.57 -4.88 5.64
N PHE A 157 15.29 -3.58 5.71
CA PHE A 157 15.36 -2.78 6.94
C PHE A 157 13.98 -2.30 7.32
N LYS A 158 13.74 -2.18 8.63
CA LYS A 158 12.45 -1.77 9.17
C LYS A 158 12.37 -0.25 9.29
N ALA A 159 11.24 0.28 8.87
CA ALA A 159 10.82 1.66 9.09
C ALA A 159 9.43 1.70 9.73
N VAL A 160 9.18 2.71 10.56
CA VAL A 160 7.91 2.89 11.25
C VAL A 160 7.37 4.29 10.97
N THR A 161 6.07 4.41 10.69
CA THR A 161 5.41 5.71 10.63
C THR A 161 4.03 5.65 11.30
N TYR A 162 3.41 6.82 11.48
CA TYR A 162 2.09 6.98 12.07
C TYR A 162 1.20 7.76 11.11
N LYS A 163 0.36 7.04 10.37
CA LYS A 163 -0.54 7.61 9.36
C LYS A 163 -1.83 8.11 10.02
N LYS A 164 -2.31 9.29 9.63
CA LYS A 164 -3.63 9.77 10.05
C LYS A 164 -4.72 8.87 9.46
N ARG A 165 -5.64 8.43 10.30
CA ARG A 165 -6.89 7.76 9.89
C ARG A 165 -8.06 8.64 10.31
N TYR A 166 -8.97 8.86 9.38
CA TYR A 166 -10.23 9.52 9.66
C TYR A 166 -11.28 8.46 10.08
N ASN A 167 -11.73 8.57 11.33
CA ASN A 167 -12.86 7.94 12.01
C ASN A 167 -14.18 8.01 11.25
N LEU A 168 -15.03 6.98 11.17
CA LEU A 168 -16.42 7.22 10.75
C LEU A 168 -17.20 8.06 11.79
N SER A 169 -16.68 8.17 13.01
CA SER A 169 -17.20 9.08 14.05
C SER A 169 -16.84 10.55 13.83
N GLY A 170 -15.88 10.87 12.97
CA GLY A 170 -15.31 12.22 12.86
C GLY A 170 -14.02 12.44 13.62
N THR A 171 -13.62 11.50 14.48
CA THR A 171 -12.33 11.58 15.18
C THR A 171 -11.18 11.25 14.23
N ILE A 172 -10.01 11.84 14.50
CA ILE A 172 -8.76 11.49 13.81
C ILE A 172 -7.94 10.62 14.74
N SER A 173 -7.57 9.43 14.30
CA SER A 173 -6.62 8.56 15.00
C SER A 173 -5.32 8.46 14.21
N LYS A 174 -4.28 7.89 14.82
CA LYS A 174 -3.04 7.55 14.14
C LYS A 174 -2.89 6.04 14.12
N ASP A 175 -2.69 5.49 12.94
CA ASP A 175 -2.42 4.07 12.73
C ASP A 175 -0.90 3.89 12.60
N LYS A 176 -0.34 3.02 13.45
CA LYS A 176 1.06 2.60 13.32
C LYS A 176 1.19 1.76 12.04
N VAL A 177 2.14 2.13 11.22
CA VAL A 177 2.54 1.40 10.02
C VAL A 177 3.98 0.95 10.19
N VAL A 178 4.24 -0.32 9.91
CA VAL A 178 5.59 -0.89 9.86
C VAL A 178 5.85 -1.31 8.43
N ALA A 179 6.93 -0.82 7.83
CA ALA A 179 7.36 -1.19 6.50
C ALA A 179 8.75 -1.84 6.56
N TRP A 180 8.96 -2.84 5.73
CA TRP A 180 10.27 -3.45 5.47
C TRP A 180 10.65 -3.14 4.03
N TYR A 181 11.79 -2.48 3.84
CA TYR A 181 12.24 -2.02 2.52
C TYR A 181 13.64 -2.55 2.19
N ALA A 182 13.91 -2.78 0.91
CA ALA A 182 15.17 -3.34 0.41
C ALA A 182 16.00 -2.28 -0.33
N PRO A 183 17.11 -1.78 0.25
CA PRO A 183 17.99 -0.80 -0.40
C PRO A 183 18.67 -1.31 -1.66
N SER A 184 18.81 -2.63 -1.82
CA SER A 184 19.36 -3.26 -3.02
C SER A 184 18.53 -2.98 -4.28
N ILE A 185 17.27 -2.59 -4.12
CA ILE A 185 16.41 -2.11 -5.19
C ILE A 185 16.17 -0.62 -4.93
N PRO A 186 16.95 0.30 -5.53
CA PRO A 186 16.99 1.72 -5.18
C PRO A 186 15.78 2.53 -5.72
N LEU A 187 14.58 1.94 -5.64
CA LEU A 187 13.31 2.54 -5.99
C LEU A 187 12.61 3.01 -4.72
N THR A 188 12.32 4.30 -4.58
CA THR A 188 11.67 4.86 -3.38
C THR A 188 10.15 4.66 -3.36
N TYR A 189 9.69 3.53 -3.90
CA TYR A 189 8.28 3.22 -4.13
C TYR A 189 7.82 2.06 -3.25
N GLY A 190 6.51 1.90 -3.12
CA GLY A 190 5.89 0.84 -2.35
C GLY A 190 4.40 0.73 -2.63
N PRO A 191 3.71 -0.22 -1.96
CA PRO A 191 2.29 -0.41 -2.15
C PRO A 191 1.49 0.80 -1.65
N TYR A 192 0.33 1.04 -2.27
CA TYR A 192 -0.50 2.23 -2.03
C TYR A 192 0.30 3.53 -2.18
N ASN A 193 0.39 4.31 -1.10
CA ASN A 193 1.15 5.54 -1.01
C ASN A 193 2.37 5.41 -0.09
N PHE A 194 2.79 4.20 0.30
CA PHE A 194 3.96 3.98 1.15
C PHE A 194 5.26 4.17 0.36
N VAL A 195 5.60 5.43 0.12
CA VAL A 195 6.75 5.87 -0.68
C VAL A 195 7.76 6.62 0.19
N GLY A 196 8.93 6.92 -0.38
CA GLY A 196 9.95 7.78 0.25
C GLY A 196 10.97 7.05 1.13
N LEU A 197 10.90 5.73 1.25
CA LEU A 197 11.94 4.92 1.88
C LEU A 197 13.14 4.74 0.93
N PRO A 198 14.38 4.57 1.45
CA PRO A 198 15.58 4.41 0.63
C PRO A 198 15.71 2.98 0.09
N GLY A 199 14.70 2.54 -0.66
CA GLY A 199 14.61 1.21 -1.28
C GLY A 199 13.16 0.79 -1.49
N LEU A 200 12.95 -0.24 -2.32
CA LEU A 200 11.61 -0.74 -2.62
C LEU A 200 11.00 -1.34 -1.35
N VAL A 201 9.75 -0.98 -1.06
CA VAL A 201 9.03 -1.55 0.08
C VAL A 201 8.61 -2.99 -0.26
N ILE A 202 9.14 -3.96 0.48
CA ILE A 202 8.87 -5.39 0.27
C ILE A 202 7.62 -5.83 1.05
N GLU A 203 7.46 -5.34 2.28
CA GLU A 203 6.30 -5.64 3.12
C GLU A 203 5.82 -4.42 3.89
N VAL A 204 4.51 -4.29 4.04
CA VAL A 204 3.88 -3.30 4.91
C VAL A 204 2.83 -3.95 5.79
N TYR A 205 2.87 -3.61 7.08
CA TYR A 205 1.90 -3.96 8.08
C TYR A 205 1.14 -2.70 8.53
N GLU A 206 -0.16 -2.67 8.30
CA GLU A 206 -1.07 -1.62 8.75
C GLU A 206 -2.23 -2.27 9.51
N LYS A 207 -2.23 -2.16 10.84
CA LYS A 207 -3.20 -2.83 11.73
C LYS A 207 -3.23 -4.35 11.51
N ASN A 208 -4.32 -4.87 10.96
CA ASN A 208 -4.58 -6.27 10.68
C ASN A 208 -4.39 -6.59 9.18
N LYS A 209 -3.68 -5.73 8.44
CA LYS A 209 -3.42 -5.89 7.02
C LYS A 209 -1.92 -6.03 6.82
N MET A 210 -1.56 -6.97 5.95
CA MET A 210 -0.23 -7.14 5.44
C MET A 210 -0.29 -7.05 3.92
N ILE A 211 0.63 -6.30 3.33
CA ILE A 211 0.80 -6.25 1.88
C ILE A 211 2.24 -6.60 1.59
N THR A 212 2.44 -7.61 0.77
CA THR A 212 3.75 -8.22 0.54
C THR A 212 4.03 -8.36 -0.94
N LEU A 213 5.26 -8.06 -1.35
CA LEU A 213 5.73 -8.24 -2.71
C LEU A 213 5.69 -9.73 -3.07
N THR A 214 5.12 -10.10 -4.21
CA THR A 214 5.11 -11.48 -4.70
C THR A 214 6.00 -11.67 -5.92
N LYS A 215 6.08 -10.65 -6.78
CA LYS A 215 6.84 -10.72 -8.03
C LYS A 215 7.41 -9.35 -8.35
N LEU A 216 8.63 -9.30 -8.87
CA LEU A 216 9.26 -8.08 -9.38
C LEU A 216 9.85 -8.37 -10.76
N GLU A 217 9.44 -7.60 -11.75
CA GLU A 217 9.87 -7.74 -13.14
C GLU A 217 10.37 -6.39 -13.66
N PHE A 218 11.60 -6.37 -14.14
CA PHE A 218 12.13 -5.21 -14.87
C PHE A 218 11.83 -5.35 -16.35
N ILE A 219 11.51 -4.23 -16.98
CA ILE A 219 11.12 -4.16 -18.39
C ILE A 219 12.07 -3.19 -19.08
N GLU A 220 12.66 -3.58 -20.20
CA GLU A 220 13.59 -2.73 -20.95
C GLU A 220 12.89 -1.53 -21.58
N LYS A 221 11.66 -1.75 -22.08
CA LYS A 221 10.86 -0.71 -22.72
C LYS A 221 10.38 0.31 -21.70
N GLU A 222 10.57 1.58 -22.03
CA GLU A 222 10.08 2.69 -21.23
C GLU A 222 8.56 2.63 -21.04
N GLN A 223 8.12 2.83 -19.79
CA GLN A 223 6.71 2.82 -19.44
C GLN A 223 6.22 4.25 -19.20
N THR A 224 5.26 4.70 -20.01
CA THR A 224 4.56 5.96 -19.78
C THR A 224 3.60 5.80 -18.59
N ILE A 225 3.87 6.49 -17.50
CA ILE A 225 3.02 6.53 -16.31
C ILE A 225 2.53 7.96 -16.14
N THR A 226 1.24 8.19 -16.42
CA THR A 226 0.64 9.52 -16.35
C THR A 226 0.03 9.79 -14.97
N PRO A 227 0.08 11.06 -14.50
CA PRO A 227 -0.63 11.47 -13.30
C PRO A 227 -2.12 11.18 -13.38
N LEU A 228 -2.73 10.87 -12.23
CA LEU A 228 -4.18 10.77 -12.10
C LEU A 228 -4.78 12.17 -12.08
N THR A 229 -5.61 12.49 -13.08
CA THR A 229 -6.21 13.83 -13.25
C THR A 229 -7.74 13.82 -13.20
N LYS A 230 -8.38 12.65 -13.32
CA LYS A 230 -9.84 12.52 -13.36
C LYS A 230 -10.44 12.46 -11.95
N GLY A 231 -11.59 13.12 -11.79
CA GLY A 231 -12.42 13.07 -10.59
C GLY A 231 -12.56 14.41 -9.88
N ILE A 232 -13.54 14.48 -8.97
CA ILE A 232 -13.81 15.64 -8.13
C ILE A 232 -12.66 15.80 -7.14
N LYS A 233 -11.97 16.94 -7.20
CA LYS A 233 -10.85 17.26 -6.29
C LYS A 233 -11.38 17.38 -4.86
N THR A 234 -10.83 16.58 -3.95
CA THR A 234 -11.25 16.58 -2.55
C THR A 234 -10.11 16.18 -1.62
N THR A 235 -10.40 16.11 -0.32
CA THR A 235 -9.51 15.56 0.71
C THR A 235 -10.09 14.27 1.27
N GLU A 236 -9.25 13.42 1.87
CA GLU A 236 -9.72 12.20 2.53
C GLU A 236 -10.73 12.51 3.67
N ALA A 237 -10.54 13.62 4.37
CA ALA A 237 -11.45 14.07 5.42
C ALA A 237 -12.84 14.45 4.88
N ASN A 238 -12.88 15.21 3.78
CA ASN A 238 -14.13 15.63 3.14
C ASN A 238 -14.85 14.43 2.53
N LEU A 239 -14.13 13.57 1.81
CA LEU A 239 -14.70 12.35 1.23
C LEU A 239 -15.38 11.48 2.30
N LEU A 240 -14.75 11.33 3.47
CA LEU A 240 -15.36 10.58 4.57
C LEU A 240 -16.56 11.28 5.20
N LYS A 241 -16.55 12.62 5.25
CA LYS A 241 -17.70 13.41 5.72
C LYS A 241 -18.91 13.22 4.80
N ASP A 242 -18.68 13.23 3.48
CA ASP A 242 -19.72 13.04 2.48
C ASP A 242 -20.30 11.63 2.54
N ALA A 243 -19.44 10.61 2.65
CA ALA A 243 -19.86 9.23 2.85
C ALA A 243 -20.76 9.05 4.09
N ARG A 244 -20.40 9.70 5.22
CA ARG A 244 -21.21 9.67 6.44
C ARG A 244 -22.55 10.37 6.29
N LYS A 245 -22.58 11.51 5.61
CA LYS A 245 -23.83 12.25 5.38
C LYS A 245 -24.80 11.38 4.60
N TYR A 246 -24.32 10.72 3.54
CA TYR A 246 -25.11 9.79 2.74
C TYR A 246 -25.68 8.63 3.58
N MET A 247 -24.86 8.00 4.43
CA MET A 247 -25.29 6.90 5.31
C MET A 247 -26.23 7.30 6.46
N ARG A 248 -26.41 8.61 6.73
CA ARG A 248 -27.39 9.08 7.72
C ARG A 248 -28.74 9.42 7.11
N GLN A 249 -28.76 9.65 5.79
CA GLN A 249 -29.93 10.09 5.05
C GLN A 249 -30.69 8.92 4.41
N ASN A 250 -30.07 7.73 4.39
CA ASN A 250 -30.62 6.45 3.93
C ASN A 250 -30.38 5.40 5.01
#